data_AF-A0A9C9W630-F1
#
_entry.id   AF-A0A9C9W630-F1
#
_cell.length_a   1.000
_cell.length_b   1.000
_cell.length_c   1.000
_cell.angle_alpha   90.00
_cell.angle_beta   90.00
_cell.angle_gamma   90.00
#
_symmetry.space_group_name_H-M   'P 1'
#
loop_
_entity.id
_entity.type
_entity.pdbx_description
1 polymer ?
#
loop_
_entity_poly.entity_id
_entity_poly.type
_entity_poly.pdbx_seq_one_letter_code
_entity_poly.pdbx_strand_id
1 'polypeptide(L)'
;MNYRWFPILLLIAFGNAWSYEVRVEIVERMDDSMVVGFISEADIQASRPWTPMKEPVPLDIDAAIGAVRKQLQQKRADPASFSITEIELRQIPQHEGRWHYIVKGVSAGKNAYYFVLMNGKVVPVIREPESYK
;
A
#
# COMPACT_ATOMS: atom_id res chain seq x y z
N MET A 1 5.54 47.75 29.79
CA MET A 1 5.12 46.37 29.45
C MET A 1 6.10 45.83 28.41
N ASN A 2 6.83 44.76 28.74
CA ASN A 2 7.93 44.24 27.92
C ASN A 2 7.40 43.32 26.82
N TYR A 3 7.28 43.82 25.59
CA TYR A 3 6.77 43.10 24.41
C TYR A 3 7.74 42.04 23.83
N ARG A 4 8.84 41.69 24.53
CA ARG A 4 9.88 40.75 24.05
C ARG A 4 9.39 39.31 23.85
N TRP A 5 8.24 38.94 24.40
CA TRP A 5 7.69 37.58 24.34
C TRP A 5 6.69 37.38 23.18
N PHE A 6 6.24 38.47 22.54
CA PHE A 6 5.28 38.41 21.44
C PHE A 6 5.76 37.61 20.21
N PRO A 7 7.03 37.64 19.77
CA PRO A 7 7.46 36.85 18.61
C PRO A 7 7.50 35.34 18.89
N ILE A 8 7.60 34.92 20.15
CA ILE A 8 7.67 33.51 20.55
C ILE A 8 6.27 32.88 20.52
N LEU A 9 5.24 33.62 20.95
CA LEU A 9 3.85 33.17 20.87
C LEU A 9 3.36 33.00 19.43
N LEU A 10 3.89 33.80 18.49
CA LEU A 10 3.50 33.73 17.08
C LEU A 10 4.00 32.45 16.38
N LEU A 11 5.13 31.87 16.81
CA LEU A 11 5.71 30.65 16.23
C LEU A 11 4.92 29.37 16.56
N ILE A 12 4.17 29.35 17.67
CA ILE A 12 3.40 28.17 18.09
C ILE A 12 2.11 28.03 17.25
N ALA A 13 1.63 29.12 16.64
CA ALA A 13 0.39 29.13 15.87
C ALA A 13 0.51 28.54 14.45
N PHE A 14 1.72 28.39 13.89
CA PHE A 14 1.93 27.89 12.52
C PHE A 14 2.19 26.37 12.42
N GLY A 15 2.14 25.63 13.53
CA GLY A 15 2.56 24.22 13.58
C GLY A 15 1.60 23.19 12.95
N ASN A 16 0.42 23.59 12.48
CA ASN A 16 -0.56 22.64 11.93
C ASN A 16 -0.69 22.81 10.41
N ALA A 17 0.41 22.60 9.68
CA ALA A 17 0.32 22.33 8.26
C ALA A 17 -0.25 20.92 8.09
N TRP A 18 -1.55 20.83 7.81
CA TRP A 18 -2.20 19.58 7.44
C TRP A 18 -1.65 19.18 6.07
N SER A 19 -0.71 18.24 6.03
CA SER A 19 -0.19 17.71 4.78
C SER A 19 -1.31 16.91 4.12
N TYR A 20 -1.97 17.49 3.12
CA TYR A 20 -2.88 16.75 2.27
C TYR A 20 -2.06 15.74 1.46
N GLU A 21 -2.23 14.47 1.75
CA GLU A 21 -1.58 13.40 1.00
C GLU A 21 -2.52 12.96 -0.13
N VAL A 22 -2.14 13.27 -1.37
CA VAL A 22 -2.88 12.81 -2.56
C VAL A 22 -2.75 11.29 -2.64
N ARG A 23 -3.89 10.60 -2.64
CA ARG A 23 -3.96 9.15 -2.83
C ARG A 23 -4.39 8.86 -4.26
N VAL A 24 -3.62 8.02 -4.93
CA VAL A 24 -3.91 7.49 -6.25
C VAL A 24 -4.73 6.21 -6.08
N GLU A 25 -5.82 6.14 -6.82
CA GLU A 25 -6.63 4.93 -6.93
C GLU A 25 -6.00 4.00 -7.95
N ILE A 26 -5.69 2.77 -7.52
CA ILE A 26 -5.18 1.71 -8.38
C ILE A 26 -6.25 0.63 -8.45
N VAL A 27 -6.76 0.44 -9.66
CA VAL A 27 -7.78 -0.55 -9.99
C VAL A 27 -7.10 -1.68 -10.75
N GLU A 28 -7.18 -2.88 -10.20
CA GLU A 28 -6.61 -4.08 -10.79
C GLU A 28 -7.66 -5.18 -10.88
N ARG A 29 -7.47 -6.12 -11.81
CA ARG A 29 -8.28 -7.34 -11.91
C ARG A 29 -7.46 -8.55 -11.51
N MET A 30 -7.94 -9.34 -10.57
CA MET A 30 -7.34 -10.62 -10.17
C MET A 30 -8.43 -11.70 -10.20
N ASP A 31 -8.22 -12.73 -11.02
CA ASP A 31 -9.30 -13.62 -11.51
C ASP A 31 -10.50 -12.82 -12.06
N ASP A 32 -11.70 -13.09 -11.53
CA ASP A 32 -12.96 -12.42 -11.83
C ASP A 32 -13.28 -11.29 -10.83
N SER A 33 -12.34 -10.93 -9.94
CA SER A 33 -12.53 -9.85 -8.96
C SER A 33 -11.82 -8.57 -9.39
N MET A 34 -12.56 -7.46 -9.39
CA MET A 34 -11.97 -6.12 -9.41
C MET A 34 -11.54 -5.75 -7.99
N VAL A 35 -10.30 -5.29 -7.86
CA VAL A 35 -9.70 -4.91 -6.57
C VAL A 35 -9.15 -3.49 -6.67
N VAL A 36 -9.46 -2.68 -5.66
CA VAL A 36 -9.17 -1.24 -5.63
C VAL A 36 -8.35 -0.91 -4.39
N GLY A 37 -7.17 -0.34 -4.60
CA GLY A 37 -6.28 0.12 -3.54
C GLY A 37 -5.99 1.60 -3.67
N PHE A 38 -5.93 2.30 -2.53
CA PHE A 38 -5.56 3.71 -2.48
C PHE A 38 -4.14 3.83 -1.94
N ILE A 39 -3.19 4.17 -2.82
CA ILE A 39 -1.77 4.30 -2.50
C ILE A 39 -1.39 5.77 -2.61
N SER A 40 -0.58 6.30 -1.69
CA SER A 40 -0.11 7.67 -1.86
C SER A 40 0.95 7.78 -2.95
N GLU A 41 1.00 8.93 -3.62
CA GLU A 41 2.03 9.19 -4.62
C GLU A 41 3.43 9.06 -4.01
N ALA A 42 3.61 9.52 -2.76
CA ALA A 42 4.87 9.43 -2.04
C ALA A 42 5.33 7.97 -1.87
N ASP A 43 4.42 7.05 -1.59
CA ASP A 43 4.73 5.63 -1.47
C ASP A 43 5.14 4.99 -2.80
N ILE A 44 4.45 5.35 -3.87
CA ILE A 44 4.78 4.89 -5.24
C ILE A 44 6.18 5.39 -5.62
N GLN A 45 6.48 6.65 -5.34
CA GLN A 45 7.79 7.23 -5.65
C GLN A 45 8.91 6.65 -4.77
N ALA A 46 8.62 6.35 -3.50
CA ALA A 46 9.53 5.67 -2.59
C ALA A 46 9.80 4.21 -2.96
N SER A 47 8.93 3.58 -3.76
CA SER A 47 9.10 2.21 -4.25
C SER A 47 10.05 2.19 -5.45
N ARG A 48 11.34 1.85 -5.25
CA ARG A 48 12.40 1.89 -6.29
C ARG A 48 11.91 1.43 -7.68
N PRO A 49 12.16 2.18 -8.76
CA PRO A 49 11.81 1.75 -10.10
C PRO A 49 12.60 0.49 -10.47
N TRP A 50 11.96 -0.42 -11.17
CA TRP A 50 12.52 -1.71 -11.54
C TRP A 50 12.22 -2.04 -13.00
N THR A 51 13.24 -2.54 -13.70
CA THR A 51 13.12 -3.03 -15.08
C THR A 51 13.29 -4.54 -15.09
N PRO A 52 12.22 -5.31 -15.38
CA PRO A 52 12.31 -6.76 -15.47
C PRO A 52 13.41 -7.20 -16.44
N MET A 53 14.02 -8.36 -16.15
CA MET A 53 15.10 -8.97 -16.93
C MET A 53 16.44 -8.20 -16.96
N LYS A 54 16.50 -6.96 -16.48
CA LYS A 54 17.76 -6.17 -16.39
C LYS A 54 18.32 -6.13 -14.97
N GLU A 55 17.44 -6.10 -13.98
CA GLU A 55 17.81 -6.01 -12.57
C GLU A 55 17.11 -7.13 -11.77
N PRO A 56 17.70 -7.60 -10.67
CA PRO A 56 17.00 -8.49 -9.75
C PRO A 56 15.74 -7.81 -9.20
N VAL A 57 14.71 -8.60 -8.90
CA VAL A 57 13.49 -8.05 -8.29
C VAL A 57 13.85 -7.41 -6.94
N PRO A 58 13.40 -6.16 -6.65
CA PRO A 58 13.80 -5.47 -5.40
C PRO A 58 13.24 -6.14 -4.14
N LEU A 59 12.11 -6.82 -4.27
CA LEU A 59 11.43 -7.56 -3.23
C LEU A 59 11.02 -8.90 -3.84
N ASP A 60 11.51 -10.01 -3.30
CA ASP A 60 11.08 -11.33 -3.75
C ASP A 60 9.70 -11.72 -3.19
N ILE A 61 9.16 -12.84 -3.69
CA ILE A 61 7.84 -13.35 -3.30
C ILE A 61 7.79 -13.67 -1.80
N ASP A 62 8.85 -14.26 -1.24
CA ASP A 62 8.89 -14.65 0.17
C ASP A 62 8.89 -13.43 1.09
N ALA A 63 9.63 -12.39 0.71
CA ALA A 63 9.64 -11.10 1.40
C ALA A 63 8.28 -10.39 1.29
N ALA A 64 7.61 -10.46 0.15
CA ALA A 64 6.26 -9.93 -0.01
C ALA A 64 5.24 -10.65 0.89
N ILE A 65 5.28 -11.99 0.92
CA ILE A 65 4.47 -12.82 1.82
C ILE A 65 4.77 -12.48 3.30
N GLY A 66 6.05 -12.34 3.64
CA GLY A 66 6.50 -11.95 4.97
C GLY A 66 5.98 -10.57 5.39
N ALA A 67 5.98 -9.61 4.48
CA ALA A 67 5.44 -8.27 4.71
C ALA A 67 3.94 -8.31 5.03
N VAL A 68 3.14 -9.09 4.27
CA VAL A 68 1.70 -9.25 4.54
C VAL A 68 1.47 -9.91 5.90
N ARG A 69 2.20 -10.99 6.23
CA ARG A 69 2.10 -11.64 7.55
C ARG A 69 2.43 -10.70 8.69
N LYS A 70 3.49 -9.90 8.55
CA LYS A 70 3.88 -8.88 9.53
C LYS A 70 2.78 -7.82 9.71
N GLN A 71 2.18 -7.35 8.62
CA GLN A 71 1.07 -6.39 8.66
C GLN A 71 -0.14 -6.96 9.41
N LEU A 72 -0.45 -8.25 9.23
CA LEU A 72 -1.53 -8.93 9.95
C LEU A 72 -1.25 -9.02 11.46
N GLN A 73 -0.02 -9.40 11.83
CA GLN A 73 0.42 -9.43 13.24
C GLN A 73 0.24 -8.07 13.92
N GLN A 74 0.65 -6.99 13.24
CA GLN A 74 0.53 -5.63 13.77
C GLN A 74 -0.92 -5.20 14.00
N LYS A 75 -1.86 -5.71 13.20
CA LYS A 75 -3.30 -5.45 13.36
C LYS A 75 -3.98 -6.37 14.38
N ARG A 76 -3.22 -7.17 15.14
CA ARG A 76 -3.72 -8.20 16.07
C ARG A 76 -4.61 -9.25 15.40
N ALA A 77 -4.49 -9.42 14.09
CA ALA A 77 -5.08 -10.55 13.40
C ALA A 77 -4.14 -11.75 13.58
N ASP A 78 -4.70 -12.95 13.81
CA ASP A 78 -3.90 -14.17 13.81
C ASP A 78 -3.33 -14.40 12.40
N PRO A 79 -2.01 -14.37 12.18
CA PRO A 79 -1.43 -14.56 10.86
C PRO A 79 -1.68 -15.97 10.32
N ALA A 80 -1.87 -16.96 11.21
CA ALA A 80 -2.22 -18.32 10.83
C ALA A 80 -3.65 -18.41 10.26
N SER A 81 -4.49 -17.41 10.53
CA SER A 81 -5.85 -17.33 9.97
C SER A 81 -5.88 -16.82 8.53
N PHE A 82 -4.75 -16.36 7.98
CA PHE A 82 -4.65 -15.90 6.59
C PHE A 82 -3.84 -16.88 5.75
N SER A 83 -4.54 -17.59 4.86
CA SER A 83 -3.90 -18.47 3.89
C SER A 83 -3.76 -17.75 2.55
N ILE A 84 -2.53 -17.55 2.09
CA ILE A 84 -2.25 -16.98 0.77
C ILE A 84 -2.57 -18.04 -0.28
N THR A 85 -3.43 -17.69 -1.23
CA THR A 85 -3.85 -18.59 -2.31
C THR A 85 -3.17 -18.24 -3.61
N GLU A 86 -2.80 -16.97 -3.80
CA GLU A 86 -2.28 -16.49 -5.08
C GLU A 86 -1.49 -15.18 -4.91
N ILE A 87 -0.49 -15.00 -5.77
CA ILE A 87 0.32 -13.80 -5.84
C ILE A 87 0.65 -13.48 -7.30
N GLU A 88 0.41 -12.24 -7.71
CA GLU A 88 0.74 -11.75 -9.05
C GLU A 88 1.67 -10.54 -8.96
N LEU A 89 2.60 -10.43 -9.91
CA LEU A 89 3.49 -9.28 -10.04
C LEU A 89 3.02 -8.42 -11.21
N ARG A 90 2.70 -7.15 -10.95
CA ARG A 90 2.20 -6.23 -11.97
C ARG A 90 2.87 -4.87 -11.90
N GLN A 91 2.92 -4.21 -13.04
CA GLN A 91 3.30 -2.82 -13.13
C GLN A 91 2.13 -1.96 -12.66
N ILE A 92 2.42 -0.93 -11.86
CA ILE A 92 1.40 0.00 -11.38
C ILE A 92 0.87 0.79 -12.60
N PRO A 93 -0.45 0.83 -12.84
CA PRO A 93 -1.03 1.58 -13.94
C PRO A 93 -0.58 3.04 -13.93
N GLN A 94 -0.20 3.58 -15.10
CA GLN A 94 0.25 4.98 -15.26
C GLN A 94 1.58 5.35 -14.55
N HIS A 95 2.26 4.40 -13.89
CA HIS A 95 3.55 4.64 -13.24
C HIS A 95 4.63 3.73 -13.83
N GLU A 96 5.34 4.22 -14.85
CA GLU A 96 6.37 3.46 -15.54
C GLU A 96 7.51 2.99 -14.64
N GLY A 97 7.88 1.70 -14.79
CA GLY A 97 8.93 1.08 -13.99
C GLY A 97 8.57 0.91 -12.51
N ARG A 98 7.36 1.29 -12.06
CA ARG A 98 6.89 1.01 -10.69
C ARG A 98 6.07 -0.27 -10.72
N TRP A 99 6.38 -1.18 -9.81
CA TRP A 99 5.75 -2.49 -9.74
C TRP A 99 5.18 -2.73 -8.33
N HIS A 100 4.21 -3.62 -8.24
CA HIS A 100 3.70 -4.15 -6.97
C HIS A 100 3.36 -5.63 -7.12
N TYR A 101 3.26 -6.32 -5.99
CA TYR A 101 2.56 -7.60 -5.93
C TYR A 101 1.09 -7.38 -5.57
N ILE A 102 0.20 -8.17 -6.16
CA ILE A 102 -1.17 -8.36 -5.71
C ILE A 102 -1.20 -9.70 -4.99
N VAL A 103 -1.45 -9.68 -3.68
CA VAL A 103 -1.51 -10.87 -2.84
C VAL A 103 -2.96 -11.14 -2.48
N LYS A 104 -3.45 -12.31 -2.86
CA LYS A 104 -4.77 -12.81 -2.49
C LYS A 104 -4.64 -13.92 -1.46
N GLY A 105 -5.53 -13.88 -0.49
CA GLY A 105 -5.68 -14.99 0.44
C GLY A 105 -7.06 -15.02 1.08
N VAL A 106 -7.23 -15.96 2.01
CA VAL A 106 -8.47 -16.19 2.72
C VAL A 106 -8.25 -15.89 4.20
N SER A 107 -9.05 -15.00 4.77
CA SER A 107 -9.11 -14.70 6.21
C SER A 107 -10.54 -14.90 6.71
N ALA A 108 -10.72 -15.72 7.74
CA ALA A 108 -12.04 -16.03 8.32
C ALA A 108 -13.09 -16.44 7.26
N GLY A 109 -12.68 -17.23 6.26
CA GLY A 109 -13.56 -17.71 5.18
C GLY A 109 -13.90 -16.66 4.11
N LYS A 110 -13.29 -15.47 4.15
CA LYS A 110 -13.48 -14.41 3.14
C LYS A 110 -12.18 -14.12 2.40
N ASN A 111 -12.29 -13.83 1.11
CA ASN A 111 -11.15 -13.37 0.32
C ASN A 111 -10.71 -11.99 0.80
N ALA A 112 -9.40 -11.81 0.96
CA ALA A 112 -8.75 -10.54 1.24
C ALA A 112 -7.57 -10.34 0.28
N TYR A 113 -7.36 -9.08 -0.08
CA TYR A 113 -6.39 -8.68 -1.09
C TYR A 113 -5.47 -7.60 -0.52
N TYR A 114 -4.19 -7.66 -0.90
CA TYR A 114 -3.18 -6.69 -0.51
C TYR A 114 -2.33 -6.31 -1.71
N PHE A 115 -2.02 -5.04 -1.86
CA PHE A 115 -0.92 -4.60 -2.70
C PHE A 115 0.35 -4.56 -1.85
N VAL A 116 1.46 -5.08 -2.38
CA VAL A 116 2.78 -4.99 -1.75
C VAL A 116 3.71 -4.28 -2.73
N LEU A 117 4.11 -3.07 -2.38
CA LEU A 117 5.05 -2.28 -3.18
C LEU A 117 6.46 -2.91 -3.13
N MET A 118 7.30 -2.64 -4.13
CA MET A 118 8.67 -3.18 -4.21
C MET A 118 9.60 -2.74 -3.06
N ASN A 119 9.19 -1.78 -2.24
CA ASN A 119 9.88 -1.43 -0.98
C ASN A 119 9.36 -2.21 0.25
N GLY A 120 8.46 -3.18 0.06
CA GLY A 120 7.85 -3.99 1.12
C GLY A 120 6.65 -3.33 1.82
N LYS A 121 6.20 -2.14 1.39
CA LYS A 121 5.02 -1.51 1.97
C LYS A 121 3.75 -2.25 1.56
N VAL A 122 2.93 -2.62 2.55
CA VAL A 122 1.66 -3.32 2.36
C VAL A 122 0.50 -2.34 2.41
N VAL A 123 -0.33 -2.33 1.37
CA VAL A 123 -1.55 -1.53 1.26
C VAL A 123 -2.76 -2.47 1.23
N PRO A 124 -3.75 -2.32 2.12
CA PRO A 124 -4.98 -3.10 2.06
C PRO A 124 -5.82 -2.70 0.85
N VAL A 125 -6.43 -3.69 0.20
CA VAL A 125 -7.19 -3.50 -1.04
C VAL A 125 -8.64 -3.93 -0.81
N ILE A 126 -9.56 -3.20 -1.42
CA ILE A 126 -11.01 -3.43 -1.34
C ILE A 126 -11.44 -4.18 -2.59
N ARG A 127 -12.21 -5.26 -2.44
CA ARG A 127 -12.89 -5.87 -3.58
C ARG A 127 -14.07 -4.98 -3.98
N GLU A 128 -14.11 -4.56 -5.23
CA GLU A 128 -15.28 -3.84 -5.76
C GLU A 128 -16.48 -4.81 -5.75
N PRO A 129 -17.63 -4.42 -5.18
CA PRO A 129 -18.82 -5.26 -5.30
C PRO A 129 -19.18 -5.39 -6.78
N GLU A 130 -19.57 -6.58 -7.21
CA GLU A 130 -20.20 -6.76 -8.51
C GLU A 130 -21.47 -5.90 -8.50
N SER A 131 -21.39 -4.71 -9.10
CA SER A 131 -22.55 -3.87 -9.28
C SER A 131 -23.48 -4.60 -10.24
N TYR A 132 -24.66 -4.97 -9.74
CA TYR A 132 -25.73 -5.50 -10.57
C TYR A 132 -26.11 -4.40 -11.55
N LYS A 133 -25.77 -4.58 -12.84
CA LYS A 133 -26.28 -3.72 -13.92
C LYS A 133 -27.73 -4.04 -14.21
#